data_AF-A0A962QNK0-F1
#
_entry.id   AF-A0A962QNK0-F1
#
_cell.length_a   1.000
_cell.length_b   1.000
_cell.length_c   1.000
_cell.angle_alpha   90.00
_cell.angle_beta   90.00
_cell.angle_gamma   90.00
#
_symmetry.space_group_name_H-M   'P 1'
#
loop_
_entity.id
_entity.type
_entity.pdbx_description
1 polymer ?
#
loop_
_entity_poly.entity_id
_entity_poly.type
_entity_poly.pdbx_seq_one_letter_code
_entity_poly.pdbx_strand_id
1 'polypeptide(L)'
;MTDELPASHSGARPLVALAASQLIHACDCAALDFADTAELAPQQAPLGQERVLEAIEFATGIERSGYNLYVMGSPGVGKHHLLNQTLAAHAAARPAPSDWCYVADFGQPDRPNALQLPAGRGGELRHDMQQLVEDLLTALPAA
;
A
#
# COMPACT_ATOMS: atom_id res chain seq x y z
N MET A 1 -19.22 -9.62 -69.78
CA MET A 1 -18.28 -9.16 -68.74
C MET A 1 -18.93 -9.50 -67.41
N THR A 2 -18.84 -10.78 -67.06
CA THR A 2 -19.45 -11.40 -65.89
C THR A 2 -18.48 -11.30 -64.73
N ASP A 3 -18.95 -10.71 -63.64
CA ASP A 3 -18.25 -10.53 -62.37
C ASP A 3 -18.29 -11.86 -61.60
N GLU A 4 -17.16 -12.57 -61.54
CA GLU A 4 -17.01 -13.76 -60.69
C GLU A 4 -16.62 -13.31 -59.28
N LEU A 5 -17.54 -13.49 -58.34
CA LEU A 5 -17.28 -13.40 -56.89
C LEU A 5 -16.25 -14.46 -56.48
N PRO A 6 -15.21 -14.13 -55.68
CA PRO A 6 -14.22 -15.09 -55.27
C PRO A 6 -14.82 -16.15 -54.34
N ALA A 7 -14.48 -17.41 -54.64
CA ALA A 7 -14.89 -18.60 -53.93
C ALA A 7 -14.73 -18.48 -52.41
N SER A 8 -15.81 -18.79 -51.70
CA SER A 8 -15.83 -18.93 -50.26
C SER A 8 -14.78 -19.95 -49.80
N HIS A 9 -13.98 -19.59 -48.81
CA HIS A 9 -13.08 -20.51 -48.11
C HIS A 9 -13.90 -21.59 -47.39
N SER A 10 -14.21 -22.66 -48.12
CA SER A 10 -14.82 -23.90 -47.61
C SER A 10 -13.76 -24.68 -46.82
N GLY A 11 -13.58 -24.27 -45.58
CA GLY A 11 -12.74 -24.94 -44.59
C GLY A 11 -13.38 -24.91 -43.21
N ALA A 12 -14.71 -24.88 -43.15
CA ALA A 12 -15.44 -24.89 -41.88
C ALA A 12 -15.29 -26.28 -41.25
N ARG A 13 -14.44 -26.38 -40.24
CA ARG A 13 -14.34 -27.55 -39.36
C ARG A 13 -15.77 -27.90 -38.89
N PRO A 14 -16.23 -29.16 -39.03
CA PRO A 14 -17.59 -29.52 -38.66
C PRO A 14 -17.83 -29.13 -37.20
N LEU A 15 -18.88 -28.34 -36.96
CA LEU A 15 -19.25 -27.93 -35.62
C LEU A 15 -19.77 -29.17 -34.88
N VAL A 16 -18.98 -29.66 -33.93
CA VAL A 16 -19.37 -30.74 -33.04
C VAL A 16 -20.17 -30.14 -31.89
N ALA A 17 -21.39 -30.60 -31.70
CA ALA A 17 -22.21 -30.20 -30.56
C ALA A 17 -21.53 -30.66 -29.26
N LEU A 18 -21.34 -29.74 -28.32
CA LEU A 18 -20.81 -30.06 -26.99
C LEU A 18 -21.94 -30.61 -26.11
N ALA A 19 -21.63 -31.68 -25.37
CA ALA A 19 -22.51 -32.17 -24.32
C ALA A 19 -22.53 -31.20 -23.13
N ALA A 20 -23.62 -31.17 -22.36
CA ALA A 20 -23.77 -30.26 -21.21
C ALA A 20 -22.63 -30.37 -20.18
N SER A 21 -22.09 -31.58 -19.99
CA SER A 21 -20.94 -31.83 -19.11
C SER A 21 -19.63 -31.20 -19.58
N GLN A 22 -19.50 -30.88 -20.87
CA GLN A 22 -18.33 -30.22 -21.45
C GLN A 22 -18.41 -28.69 -21.36
N LEU A 23 -19.56 -28.15 -20.92
CA LEU A 23 -19.79 -26.73 -20.70
C LEU A 23 -19.53 -26.31 -19.25
N ILE A 24 -19.26 -27.28 -18.36
CA ILE A 24 -19.04 -27.03 -16.93
C ILE A 24 -17.61 -27.39 -16.54
N HIS A 25 -16.99 -26.51 -15.76
CA HIS A 25 -15.78 -26.82 -15.00
C HIS A 25 -16.21 -27.10 -13.56
N ALA A 26 -16.67 -28.31 -13.30
CA ALA A 26 -17.11 -28.70 -11.95
C ALA A 26 -15.92 -28.80 -10.99
N CYS A 27 -16.08 -28.24 -9.79
CA CYS A 27 -15.17 -28.47 -8.69
C CYS A 27 -15.56 -29.79 -8.01
N ASP A 28 -14.60 -30.72 -7.86
CA ASP A 28 -14.81 -31.92 -7.06
C ASP A 28 -14.66 -31.58 -5.58
N CYS A 29 -15.77 -31.32 -4.90
CA CYS A 29 -15.76 -30.99 -3.48
C CYS A 29 -15.29 -32.16 -2.60
N ALA A 30 -15.34 -33.41 -3.07
CA ALA A 30 -14.84 -34.56 -2.32
C ALA A 30 -13.29 -34.61 -2.29
N ALA A 31 -12.63 -33.85 -3.17
CA ALA A 31 -11.17 -33.71 -3.19
C ALA A 31 -10.65 -32.61 -2.23
N LEU A 32 -11.54 -31.92 -1.50
CA LEU A 32 -11.16 -30.89 -0.54
C LEU A 32 -11.07 -31.50 0.87
N ASP A 33 -9.98 -31.21 1.57
CA ASP A 33 -9.71 -31.76 2.91
C ASP A 33 -10.43 -31.01 4.06
N PHE A 34 -11.52 -30.28 3.76
CA PHE A 34 -12.29 -29.51 4.73
C PHE A 34 -13.79 -29.53 4.40
N ALA A 35 -14.64 -29.45 5.43
CA ALA A 35 -16.10 -29.40 5.25
C ALA A 35 -16.63 -27.96 5.19
N ASP A 36 -16.05 -27.06 5.99
CA ASP A 36 -16.40 -25.64 6.04
C ASP A 36 -15.17 -24.74 5.89
N THR A 37 -15.33 -23.60 5.21
CA THR A 37 -14.26 -22.60 5.05
C THR A 37 -13.77 -21.98 6.37
N ALA A 38 -14.55 -22.08 7.45
CA ALA A 38 -14.14 -21.67 8.79
C ALA A 38 -13.01 -22.54 9.37
N GLU A 39 -12.81 -23.75 8.83
CA GLU A 39 -11.70 -24.65 9.21
C GLU A 39 -10.36 -24.19 8.61
N LEU A 40 -10.41 -23.32 7.60
CA LEU A 40 -9.21 -22.86 6.90
C LEU A 40 -8.51 -21.77 7.70
N ALA A 41 -7.19 -21.91 7.85
CA ALA A 41 -6.37 -20.84 8.39
C ALA A 41 -6.38 -19.64 7.43
N PRO A 42 -6.49 -18.40 7.93
CA PRO A 42 -6.43 -17.22 7.09
C PRO A 42 -5.07 -17.16 6.38
N GLN A 43 -5.14 -17.07 5.05
CA GLN A 43 -3.99 -16.94 4.18
C GLN A 43 -3.31 -15.59 4.46
N GLN A 44 -2.08 -15.63 4.97
CA GLN A 44 -1.31 -14.42 5.29
C GLN A 44 -0.68 -13.78 4.04
N ALA A 45 -0.40 -14.60 3.02
CA ALA A 45 0.25 -14.17 1.79
C ALA A 45 -0.77 -13.97 0.66
N PRO A 46 -0.62 -12.92 -0.17
CA PRO A 46 -1.51 -12.68 -1.30
C PRO A 46 -1.27 -13.75 -2.38
N LEU A 47 -2.35 -14.32 -2.90
CA LEU A 47 -2.29 -15.36 -3.93
C LEU A 47 -1.89 -14.78 -5.30
N GLY A 48 -0.83 -15.30 -5.92
CA GLY A 48 -0.43 -14.95 -7.29
C GLY A 48 0.13 -13.55 -7.45
N GLN A 49 0.65 -12.95 -6.37
CA GLN A 49 1.22 -11.60 -6.38
C GLN A 49 2.69 -11.58 -5.96
N GLU A 50 3.42 -12.68 -6.19
CA GLU A 50 4.82 -12.86 -5.81
C GLU A 50 5.69 -11.74 -6.41
N ARG A 51 5.50 -11.43 -7.69
CA ARG A 51 6.20 -10.34 -8.37
C ARG A 51 5.94 -8.97 -7.75
N VAL A 52 4.74 -8.75 -7.21
CA VAL A 52 4.38 -7.47 -6.57
C VAL A 52 5.09 -7.36 -5.22
N LEU A 53 5.15 -8.45 -4.45
CA LEU A 53 5.88 -8.52 -3.19
C LEU A 53 7.37 -8.23 -3.40
N GLU A 54 8.02 -8.90 -4.35
CA GLU A 54 9.43 -8.68 -4.70
C GLU A 54 9.70 -7.21 -5.08
N ALA A 55 8.79 -6.58 -5.83
CA ALA A 55 8.92 -5.18 -6.21
C ALA A 55 8.78 -4.23 -5.00
N ILE A 56 7.89 -4.54 -4.06
CA ILE A 56 7.73 -3.77 -2.82
C ILE A 56 9.00 -3.91 -1.97
N GLU A 57 9.49 -5.14 -1.74
CA GLU A 57 10.71 -5.41 -0.96
C GLU A 57 11.93 -4.69 -1.55
N PHE A 58 12.09 -4.76 -2.87
CA PHE A 58 13.16 -4.05 -3.56
C PHE A 58 13.04 -2.53 -3.36
N ALA A 59 11.84 -1.96 -3.54
CA ALA A 59 11.64 -0.53 -3.40
C ALA A 59 11.84 -0.04 -1.96
N THR A 60 11.38 -0.79 -0.95
CA THR A 60 11.53 -0.43 0.46
C THR A 60 12.94 -0.64 0.99
N GLY A 61 13.73 -1.50 0.35
CA GLY A 61 15.15 -1.69 0.64
C GLY A 61 16.08 -0.56 0.17
N ILE A 62 15.61 0.35 -0.70
CA ILE A 62 16.41 1.48 -1.17
C ILE A 62 16.38 2.61 -0.13
N GLU A 63 17.46 2.79 0.60
CA GLU A 63 17.64 3.87 1.58
C GLU A 63 18.19 5.15 0.92
N ARG A 64 17.52 5.64 -0.13
CA ARG A 64 17.89 6.89 -0.82
C ARG A 64 16.68 7.76 -1.09
N SER A 65 16.85 9.06 -0.87
CA SER A 65 15.84 10.06 -1.23
C SER A 65 15.63 10.10 -2.75
N GLY A 66 14.40 10.43 -3.16
CA GLY A 66 14.02 10.55 -4.58
C GLY A 66 13.52 9.27 -5.24
N TYR A 67 13.53 8.13 -4.54
CA TYR A 67 12.94 6.88 -5.01
C TYR A 67 11.52 6.73 -4.47
N ASN A 68 10.56 6.51 -5.37
CA ASN A 68 9.15 6.33 -5.03
C ASN A 68 8.61 5.04 -5.66
N LEU A 69 7.70 4.36 -4.97
CA LEU A 69 6.97 3.20 -5.50
C LEU A 69 5.64 3.65 -6.10
N TYR A 70 5.35 3.21 -7.32
CA TYR A 70 4.06 3.41 -7.98
C TYR A 70 3.43 2.07 -8.31
N VAL A 71 2.14 1.91 -8.00
CA VAL A 71 1.42 0.63 -8.12
C VAL A 71 0.17 0.78 -8.98
N MET A 72 0.07 -0.06 -10.00
CA MET A 72 -1.08 -0.14 -10.90
C MET A 72 -1.70 -1.53 -10.89
N GLY A 73 -2.99 -1.57 -11.23
CA GLY A 73 -3.75 -2.81 -11.37
C GLY A 73 -5.24 -2.52 -11.43
N SER A 74 -6.04 -3.51 -11.81
CA SER A 74 -7.49 -3.37 -11.90
C SER A 74 -8.12 -2.94 -10.56
N PRO A 75 -9.28 -2.26 -10.58
CA PRO A 75 -10.07 -2.05 -9.37
C PRO A 75 -10.41 -3.38 -8.69
N GLY A 76 -10.51 -3.40 -7.36
CA GLY A 76 -10.91 -4.59 -6.59
C GLY A 76 -9.80 -5.60 -6.27
N VAL A 77 -8.59 -5.47 -6.83
CA VAL A 77 -7.48 -6.43 -6.57
C VAL A 77 -6.76 -6.24 -5.23
N GLY A 78 -7.31 -5.42 -4.32
CA GLY A 78 -6.77 -5.29 -2.96
C GLY A 78 -5.44 -4.54 -2.81
N LYS A 79 -4.99 -3.77 -3.82
CA LYS A 79 -3.66 -3.09 -3.85
C LYS A 79 -3.31 -2.34 -2.56
N HIS A 80 -4.24 -1.53 -2.04
CA HIS A 80 -4.00 -0.75 -0.82
C HIS A 80 -3.83 -1.64 0.41
N HIS A 81 -4.64 -2.69 0.52
CA HIS A 81 -4.56 -3.62 1.65
C HIS A 81 -3.19 -4.32 1.66
N LEU A 82 -2.78 -4.86 0.51
CA LEU A 82 -1.47 -5.46 0.32
C LEU A 82 -0.32 -4.53 0.71
N LEU A 83 -0.32 -3.32 0.15
CA LEU A 83 0.74 -2.34 0.36
C LEU A 83 0.83 -1.95 1.83
N ASN A 84 -0.31 -1.65 2.46
CA ASN A 84 -0.33 -1.25 3.86
C ASN A 84 0.17 -2.38 4.77
N GLN A 85 -0.25 -3.63 4.54
CA GLN A 85 0.20 -4.77 5.32
C GLN A 85 1.73 -4.95 5.20
N THR A 86 2.24 -4.92 3.97
CA THR A 86 3.67 -5.12 3.69
C THR A 86 4.52 -3.97 4.24
N LEU A 87 4.09 -2.72 4.03
CA LEU A 87 4.80 -1.54 4.53
C LEU A 87 4.75 -1.44 6.06
N ALA A 88 3.64 -1.83 6.70
CA ALA A 88 3.54 -1.87 8.16
C ALA A 88 4.51 -2.88 8.76
N ALA A 89 4.63 -4.08 8.16
CA ALA A 89 5.61 -5.08 8.58
C ALA A 89 7.05 -4.55 8.45
N HIS A 90 7.38 -3.90 7.34
CA HIS A 90 8.69 -3.25 7.16
C HIS A 90 8.94 -2.12 8.16
N ALA A 91 7.95 -1.26 8.42
CA ALA A 91 8.08 -0.14 9.34
C ALA A 91 8.26 -0.59 10.79
N ALA A 92 7.58 -1.66 11.20
CA ALA A 92 7.70 -2.23 12.54
C ALA A 92 9.12 -2.74 12.87
N ALA A 93 9.91 -3.09 11.86
CA ALA A 93 11.29 -3.54 12.02
C ALA A 93 12.31 -2.36 12.03
N ARG A 94 11.87 -1.11 11.85
CA ARG A 94 12.75 0.05 11.77
C ARG A 94 12.66 0.93 13.03
N PRO A 95 13.69 1.73 13.32
CA PRO A 95 13.63 2.72 14.38
C PRO A 95 12.42 3.66 14.18
N ALA A 96 11.81 4.06 15.29
CA ALA A 96 10.74 5.05 15.25
C ALA A 96 11.26 6.34 14.59
N PRO A 97 10.45 6.97 13.71
CA PRO A 97 10.85 8.19 13.04
C PRO A 97 11.05 9.33 14.04
N SER A 98 11.93 10.28 13.70
CA SER A 98 12.11 11.51 14.47
C SER A 98 10.83 12.32 14.54
N ASP A 99 10.64 13.01 15.66
CA ASP A 99 9.62 14.05 15.78
C ASP A 99 10.15 15.31 15.08
N TRP A 100 9.34 15.89 14.20
CA TRP A 100 9.64 17.15 13.55
C TRP A 100 8.80 18.27 14.15
N CYS A 101 9.46 19.27 14.72
CA CYS A 101 8.81 20.41 15.36
C CYS A 101 9.19 21.71 14.66
N TYR A 102 8.19 22.51 14.30
CA TYR A 102 8.42 23.86 13.79
C TYR A 102 8.43 24.85 14.95
N VAL A 103 9.51 25.62 15.06
CA VAL A 103 9.64 26.71 16.04
C VAL A 103 9.69 28.04 15.32
N ALA A 104 9.13 29.07 15.95
CA ALA A 104 9.14 30.41 15.38
C ALA A 104 10.59 30.90 15.21
N ASP A 105 10.87 31.48 14.04
CA ASP A 105 12.08 32.27 13.83
C ASP A 105 11.71 33.75 14.05
N PHE A 106 12.16 34.34 15.16
CA PHE A 106 11.85 35.74 15.48
C PHE A 106 12.55 36.74 14.54
N GLY A 107 13.61 36.32 13.83
CA GLY A 107 14.28 37.13 12.83
C GLY A 107 13.60 37.05 11.45
N GLN A 108 12.97 35.91 11.14
CA GLN A 108 12.21 35.68 9.90
C GLN A 108 10.85 35.03 10.21
N PRO A 109 9.83 35.80 10.63
CA PRO A 109 8.54 35.25 11.08
C PRO A 109 7.77 34.42 10.05
N ASP A 110 8.06 34.60 8.76
CA ASP A 110 7.49 33.85 7.64
C ASP A 110 8.20 32.52 7.37
N ARG A 111 9.31 32.24 8.06
CA ARG A 111 10.17 31.07 7.83
C ARG A 111 10.49 30.37 9.15
N PRO A 112 9.58 29.53 9.68
CA PRO A 112 9.84 28.79 10.92
C PRO A 112 11.02 27.84 10.76
N ASN A 113 11.77 27.65 11.84
CA ASN A 113 12.87 26.69 11.90
C ASN A 113 12.33 25.28 12.18
N ALA A 114 12.80 24.28 11.44
CA ALA A 114 12.46 22.89 11.65
C ALA A 114 13.50 22.23 12.57
N LEU A 115 13.05 21.71 13.71
CA LEU A 115 13.85 20.92 14.64
C LEU A 115 13.56 19.43 14.43
N GLN A 116 14.62 18.65 14.27
CA GLN A 116 14.56 17.19 14.30
C GLN A 116 14.84 16.72 15.73
N LEU A 117 13.88 16.05 16.35
CA LEU A 117 13.99 15.52 17.70
C LEU A 117 13.92 13.99 17.69
N PRO A 118 14.48 13.31 18.70
CA PRO A 118 14.22 11.89 18.91
C PRO A 118 12.73 11.61 19.03
N ALA A 119 12.29 10.41 18.63
CA ALA A 119 10.89 10.00 18.68
C ALA A 119 10.29 10.21 20.09
N GLY A 120 9.12 10.84 20.16
CA GLY A 120 8.39 11.13 21.40
C GLY A 120 8.79 12.42 22.12
N ARG A 121 9.90 13.07 21.74
CA ARG A 121 10.40 14.30 22.39
C ARG A 121 9.65 15.57 21.99
N GLY A 122 8.92 15.56 20.88
CA GLY A 122 8.19 16.73 20.39
C GLY A 122 7.04 17.14 21.31
N GLY A 123 6.36 16.15 21.91
CA GLY A 123 5.31 16.41 22.91
C GLY A 123 5.86 17.09 24.16
N GLU A 124 7.02 16.64 24.64
CA GLU A 124 7.71 17.25 25.77
C GLU A 124 8.15 18.69 25.44
N LEU A 125 8.78 18.93 24.28
CA LEU A 125 9.16 20.28 23.86
C LEU A 125 7.95 21.22 23.84
N ARG A 126 6.80 20.77 23.33
CA ARG A 126 5.56 21.55 23.32
C ARG A 126 5.14 21.93 24.74
N HIS A 127 5.20 21.01 25.68
CA HIS A 127 4.83 21.27 27.07
C HIS A 127 5.81 22.24 27.74
N ASP A 128 7.11 22.03 27.57
CA ASP A 128 8.15 22.88 28.14
C ASP A 128 8.03 24.32 27.61
N MET A 129 7.73 24.50 26.32
CA MET A 129 7.52 25.83 25.73
C MET A 129 6.25 26.52 26.27
N GLN A 130 5.19 25.76 26.56
CA GLN A 130 3.98 26.32 27.20
C GLN A 130 4.29 26.82 28.61
N GLN A 131 4.96 25.98 29.40
CA GLN A 131 5.36 26.36 30.76
C GLN A 131 6.29 27.58 30.75
N LEU A 132 7.26 27.62 29.85
CA LEU A 132 8.17 28.77 29.69
C LEU A 132 7.41 30.07 29.44
N VAL A 133 6.39 30.05 28.59
CA VAL A 133 5.57 31.25 28.31
C VAL A 133 4.79 31.68 29.55
N GLU A 134 4.19 30.74 30.28
CA GLU A 134 3.48 31.02 31.55
C GLU A 134 4.42 31.61 32.61
N ASP A 135 5.61 31.03 32.76
CA ASP A 135 6.63 31.48 33.69
C ASP A 135 7.11 32.90 33.34
N LEU A 136 7.35 33.17 32.06
CA LEU A 136 7.76 34.50 31.57
C LEU A 136 6.67 35.55 31.80
N LEU A 137 5.40 35.23 31.53
CA LEU A 137 4.28 36.12 31.80
C LEU A 137 4.12 36.43 33.29
N THR A 138 4.49 35.49 34.16
CA THR A 138 4.44 35.68 35.62
C THR A 138 5.65 36.47 36.13
N ALA A 139 6.83 36.23 35.58
CA ALA A 139 8.09 36.82 36.05
C ALA A 139 8.34 38.24 35.51
N LEU A 140 7.74 38.61 34.38
CA LEU A 140 7.85 39.95 33.82
C LEU A 140 6.74 40.84 34.43
N PRO A 141 7.07 41.81 35.31
CA PRO A 141 6.08 42.76 35.79
C PRO A 141 5.58 43.58 34.59
N ALA A 142 4.27 43.82 34.54
CA ALA A 142 3.66 44.70 33.54
C ALA A 142 4.35 46.06 33.59
N ALA A 143 5.19 46.34 32.59
CA ALA A 143 5.83 47.63 32.37
C ALA A 143 4.89 48.56 31.61
#